data_AF-A0A942PZT4-F1
#
_entry.id   AF-A0A942PZT4-F1
#
_cell.length_a   1.000
_cell.length_b   1.000
_cell.length_c   1.000
_cell.angle_alpha   90.00
_cell.angle_beta   90.00
_cell.angle_gamma   90.00
#
_symmetry.space_group_name_H-M   'P 1'
#
loop_
_entity.id
_entity.type
_entity.pdbx_description
1 polymer ?
#
loop_
_entity_poly.entity_id
_entity_poly.type
_entity_poly.pdbx_seq_one_letter_code
_entity_poly.pdbx_strand_id
1 'polypeptide(L)'
;MASKQIFATSNQTAFNPGYFTSAARIRREQFSLLRIEIEMLAKEEANLMKIAGAAALFISHLEHLTLPREAIGSAATLARLVNEMPDDLMSDALQLLHA
;
A
#
# COMPACT_ATOMS: atom_id res chain seq x y z
N MET A 1 41.96 -64.79 -23.91
CA MET A 1 42.67 -63.53 -23.58
C MET A 1 42.30 -62.54 -24.68
N ALA A 2 41.62 -61.41 -24.49
CA ALA A 2 41.27 -60.67 -23.29
C ALA A 2 39.89 -59.99 -23.48
N SER A 3 39.18 -59.91 -22.37
CA SER A 3 37.89 -59.26 -22.17
C SER A 3 38.11 -57.90 -21.48
N LYS A 4 37.11 -57.01 -21.54
CA LYS A 4 36.99 -55.68 -20.86
C LYS A 4 37.84 -54.58 -21.51
N GLN A 5 37.32 -53.39 -21.78
CA GLN A 5 36.50 -52.56 -20.91
C GLN A 5 35.43 -51.76 -21.68
N ILE A 6 34.17 -52.02 -21.34
CA ILE A 6 33.10 -51.03 -21.36
C ILE A 6 33.07 -50.48 -19.94
N PHE A 7 33.43 -49.21 -19.69
CA PHE A 7 32.95 -48.46 -18.52
C PHE A 7 33.12 -46.95 -18.72
N ALA A 8 31.97 -46.29 -18.83
CA ALA A 8 31.60 -45.03 -18.21
C ALA A 8 32.59 -43.85 -18.25
N THR A 9 32.22 -42.83 -19.01
CA THR A 9 32.40 -41.42 -18.59
C THR A 9 31.11 -40.66 -18.80
N SER A 10 30.31 -40.73 -17.72
CA SER A 10 29.45 -39.70 -17.15
C SER A 10 28.89 -38.63 -18.10
N ASN A 11 27.58 -38.72 -18.31
CA ASN A 11 26.72 -37.63 -18.75
C ASN A 11 26.96 -36.39 -17.86
N GLN A 12 27.79 -35.46 -18.32
CA GLN A 12 27.96 -34.18 -17.67
C GLN A 12 26.76 -33.32 -18.05
N THR A 13 25.69 -33.43 -17.26
CA THR A 13 24.64 -32.42 -17.23
C THR A 13 25.30 -31.10 -16.89
N ALA A 14 25.53 -30.27 -17.90
CA ALA A 14 25.98 -28.91 -17.71
C ALA A 14 24.98 -28.23 -16.77
N PHE A 15 25.42 -27.87 -15.57
CA PHE A 15 24.68 -26.96 -14.70
C PHE A 15 24.49 -25.68 -15.51
N ASN A 16 23.26 -25.41 -15.94
CA ASN A 16 22.93 -24.17 -16.63
C ASN A 16 22.51 -23.14 -15.57
N PRO A 17 23.43 -22.26 -15.09
CA PRO A 17 23.16 -21.28 -14.04
C PRO A 17 22.10 -20.25 -14.43
N GLY A 18 21.73 -20.17 -15.71
CA GLY A 18 20.73 -19.23 -16.22
C GLY A 18 19.35 -19.43 -15.60
N TYR A 19 18.96 -20.68 -15.29
CA TYR A 19 17.65 -20.97 -14.69
C TYR A 19 17.55 -20.55 -13.22
N PHE A 20 18.64 -20.68 -12.45
CA PHE A 20 18.67 -20.23 -11.06
C PHE A 20 18.72 -18.69 -10.96
N THR A 21 19.37 -18.06 -11.94
CA THR A 21 19.49 -16.60 -12.01
C THR A 21 18.16 -15.93 -12.39
N SER A 22 17.36 -16.53 -13.28
CA SER A 22 16.06 -15.97 -13.68
C SER A 22 15.04 -15.99 -12.55
N ALA A 23 14.92 -17.10 -11.80
CA ALA A 23 14.00 -17.19 -10.67
C ALA A 23 14.37 -16.23 -9.52
N ALA A 24 15.67 -16.07 -9.23
CA ALA A 24 16.14 -15.10 -8.26
C ALA A 24 15.89 -13.65 -8.71
N ARG A 25 16.03 -13.37 -10.02
CA ARG A 25 15.72 -12.06 -10.60
C ARG A 25 14.23 -11.73 -10.49
N ILE A 26 13.36 -12.65 -10.92
CA ILE A 26 11.91 -12.50 -10.84
C ILE A 26 11.49 -12.26 -9.38
N ARG A 27 12.05 -13.01 -8.42
CA ARG A 27 11.73 -12.81 -7.00
C ARG A 27 12.11 -11.41 -6.50
N ARG A 28 13.27 -10.88 -6.90
CA ARG A 28 13.69 -9.51 -6.53
C ARG A 28 12.81 -8.45 -7.19
N GLU A 29 12.43 -8.64 -8.46
CA GLU A 29 11.50 -7.76 -9.17
C GLU A 29 10.12 -7.74 -8.48
N GLN A 30 9.56 -8.91 -8.13
CA GLN A 30 8.29 -9.03 -7.40
C GLN A 30 8.36 -8.35 -6.02
N PHE A 31 9.46 -8.56 -5.27
CA PHE A 31 9.65 -7.89 -3.98
C PHE A 31 9.73 -6.36 -4.14
N SER A 32 10.41 -5.88 -5.19
CA SER A 32 10.47 -4.45 -5.51
C SER A 32 9.10 -3.88 -5.86
N LEU A 33 8.29 -4.60 -6.63
CA LEU A 33 6.94 -4.17 -7.01
C LEU A 33 6.02 -4.10 -5.78
N LEU A 34 6.05 -5.10 -4.89
CA LEU A 34 5.30 -5.08 -3.64
C LEU A 34 5.71 -3.90 -2.73
N ARG A 35 7.00 -3.61 -2.65
CA ARG A 35 7.49 -2.45 -1.88
C ARG A 35 6.95 -1.14 -2.44
N ILE A 36 6.97 -0.98 -3.76
CA ILE A 36 6.39 0.20 -4.43
C ILE A 36 4.89 0.30 -4.15
N GLU A 37 4.16 -0.82 -4.19
CA GLU A 37 2.73 -0.84 -3.89
C GLU A 37 2.42 -0.41 -2.45
N ILE A 38 3.18 -0.90 -1.47
CA ILE A 38 3.05 -0.47 -0.07
C ILE A 38 3.37 1.02 0.09
N GLU A 39 4.41 1.52 -0.57
CA GLU A 39 4.75 2.95 -0.53
C GLU A 39 3.64 3.83 -1.15
N MET A 40 3.02 3.36 -2.24
CA MET A 40 1.86 4.05 -2.84
C MET A 40 0.65 4.03 -1.91
N LEU A 41 0.34 2.89 -1.28
CA LEU A 41 -0.76 2.75 -0.34
C LEU A 41 -0.57 3.65 0.89
N ALA A 42 0.63 3.68 1.47
CA ALA A 42 0.93 4.55 2.61
C ALA A 42 0.79 6.04 2.25
N LYS A 43 1.17 6.43 1.02
CA LYS A 43 0.97 7.79 0.52
C LYS A 43 -0.52 8.13 0.36
N GLU A 44 -1.31 7.19 -0.14
CA GLU A 44 -2.75 7.39 -0.31
C GLU A 44 -3.46 7.48 1.04
N GLU A 45 -3.10 6.61 1.99
CA GLU A 45 -3.60 6.66 3.36
C GLU A 45 -3.33 8.03 4.01
N ALA A 46 -2.12 8.56 3.87
CA ALA A 46 -1.79 9.90 4.37
C ALA A 46 -2.60 11.01 3.68
N ASN A 47 -2.93 10.87 2.39
CA ASN A 47 -3.78 11.83 1.68
C ASN A 47 -5.22 11.79 2.21
N LEU A 48 -5.78 10.59 2.38
CA LEU A 48 -7.12 10.42 2.94
C LEU A 48 -7.21 10.98 4.36
N MET A 49 -6.16 10.78 5.17
CA MET A 49 -6.07 11.34 6.52
C MET A 49 -6.11 12.87 6.52
N LYS A 50 -5.40 13.53 5.59
CA LYS A 50 -5.46 14.99 5.40
C LYS A 50 -6.86 15.46 5.02
N ILE A 51 -7.53 14.73 4.13
CA ILE A 51 -8.91 15.05 3.70
C ILE A 51 -9.87 14.93 4.89
N ALA A 52 -9.74 13.87 5.69
CA ALA A 52 -10.56 13.65 6.89
C ALA A 52 -10.35 14.78 7.92
N GLY A 53 -9.10 15.16 8.19
CA GLY A 53 -8.78 16.28 9.06
C GLY A 53 -9.36 17.61 8.55
N ALA A 54 -9.27 17.86 7.23
CA ALA A 54 -9.78 19.09 6.63
C ALA A 54 -11.31 19.14 6.72
N ALA A 55 -11.98 18.00 6.53
CA ALA A 55 -13.42 17.87 6.73
C ALA A 55 -13.83 18.11 8.20
N ALA A 56 -13.09 17.56 9.16
CA ALA A 56 -13.33 17.76 10.59
C ALA A 56 -13.21 19.25 10.98
N LEU A 57 -12.13 19.91 10.56
CA LEU A 57 -11.94 21.36 10.75
C LEU A 57 -13.01 22.18 10.04
N PHE A 58 -13.42 21.78 8.83
CA PHE A 58 -14.49 22.47 8.13
C PHE A 58 -15.79 22.42 8.94
N ILE A 59 -16.16 21.23 9.44
CA ILE A 59 -17.37 21.04 10.26
C ILE A 59 -17.30 21.84 11.56
N SER A 60 -16.13 21.92 12.22
CA SER A 60 -16.01 22.69 13.46
C SER A 60 -16.26 24.19 13.28
N HIS A 61 -16.12 24.72 12.06
CA HIS A 61 -16.43 26.12 11.75
C HIS A 61 -17.90 26.37 11.35
N LEU A 62 -18.72 25.33 11.24
CA LEU A 62 -20.11 25.46 10.77
C LEU A 62 -21.12 25.95 11.83
N GLU A 63 -20.73 26.18 13.09
CA GLU A 63 -21.64 26.56 14.20
C GLU A 63 -22.58 27.75 13.89
N HIS A 64 -22.23 28.59 12.91
CA HIS A 64 -22.98 29.80 12.57
C HIS A 64 -23.46 29.84 11.11
N LEU A 65 -23.30 28.75 10.35
CA LEU A 65 -23.63 28.68 8.93
C LEU A 65 -24.88 27.83 8.69
N THR A 66 -25.92 28.46 8.13
CA THR A 66 -27.05 27.72 7.55
C THR A 66 -26.62 27.07 6.25
N LEU A 67 -26.59 25.74 6.23
CA LEU A 67 -26.31 24.97 5.02
C LEU A 67 -27.50 25.02 4.05
N PRO A 68 -27.27 25.10 2.72
CA PRO A 68 -28.31 24.90 1.72
C PRO A 68 -29.03 23.56 1.92
N ARG A 69 -30.32 23.49 1.62
CA ARG A 69 -31.15 22.29 1.86
C ARG A 69 -30.57 21.05 1.20
N GLU A 70 -29.99 21.22 0.02
CA GLU A 70 -29.36 20.19 -0.80
C GLU A 70 -28.08 19.64 -0.16
N ALA A 71 -27.39 20.45 0.65
CA ALA A 71 -26.13 20.09 1.30
C ALA A 71 -26.32 19.39 2.66
N ILE A 72 -27.50 19.49 3.27
CA ILE A 72 -27.77 18.93 4.62
C ILE A 72 -27.50 17.43 4.68
N GLY A 73 -27.95 16.66 3.68
CA GLY A 73 -27.75 15.21 3.65
C GLY A 73 -26.27 14.81 3.54
N SER A 74 -25.52 15.52 2.70
CA SER A 74 -24.07 15.32 2.54
C SER A 74 -23.31 15.71 3.80
N ALA A 75 -23.66 16.83 4.42
CA ALA A 75 -23.05 17.28 5.66
C ALA A 75 -23.32 16.32 6.82
N ALA A 76 -24.55 15.80 6.94
CA ALA A 76 -24.88 14.80 7.95
C ALA A 76 -24.09 13.49 7.76
N THR A 77 -23.92 13.06 6.49
CA THR A 77 -23.10 11.88 6.18
C THR A 77 -21.63 12.12 6.53
N LEU A 78 -21.09 13.29 6.17
CA LEU A 78 -19.71 13.65 6.48
C LEU A 78 -19.48 13.73 8.00
N ALA A 79 -20.35 14.40 8.74
CA ALA A 79 -20.25 14.52 10.19
C ALA A 79 -20.32 13.16 10.88
N ARG A 80 -21.18 12.24 10.40
CA ARG A 80 -21.22 10.88 10.91
C ARG A 80 -19.89 10.14 10.66
N LEU A 81 -19.39 10.15 9.43
CA LEU A 81 -18.14 9.47 9.08
C LEU A 81 -16.94 10.03 9.86
N VAL A 82 -16.89 11.35 10.06
CA VAL A 82 -15.88 12.02 10.89
C VAL A 82 -15.99 11.58 12.35
N ASN A 83 -17.20 11.49 12.91
CA ASN A 83 -17.43 11.03 14.28
C ASN A 83 -17.18 9.52 14.50
N GLU A 84 -17.24 8.71 13.44
CA GLU A 84 -16.95 7.27 13.49
C GLU A 84 -15.43 6.97 13.44
N MET A 85 -14.61 7.98 13.11
CA MET A 85 -13.17 7.82 13.07
C MET A 85 -12.59 7.68 14.49
N PRO A 86 -11.64 6.76 14.72
CA PRO A 86 -10.98 6.63 16.02
C PRO A 86 -10.26 7.93 16.45
N ASP A 87 -10.25 8.22 17.76
CA ASP A 87 -9.69 9.47 18.32
C ASP A 87 -8.19 9.65 18.03
N ASP A 88 -7.43 8.56 18.02
CA ASP A 88 -6.01 8.54 17.66
C ASP A 88 -5.81 8.93 16.18
N LEU A 89 -6.56 8.31 15.28
CA LEU A 89 -6.56 8.68 13.86
C LEU A 89 -7.03 10.13 13.63
N MET A 90 -8.02 10.61 14.38
CA MET A 90 -8.47 11.99 14.33
C MET A 90 -7.36 12.96 14.75
N SER A 91 -6.63 12.63 15.82
CA SER A 91 -5.50 13.44 16.27
C SER A 91 -4.42 13.52 15.18
N ASP A 92 -4.06 12.39 14.60
CA ASP A 92 -3.06 12.32 13.53
C ASP A 92 -3.51 13.09 12.29
N ALA A 93 -4.77 12.97 11.89
CA ALA A 93 -5.38 13.70 10.78
C ALA A 93 -5.27 15.22 10.96
N LEU A 94 -5.56 15.72 12.16
CA LEU A 94 -5.48 17.16 12.48
C LEU A 94 -4.02 17.65 12.55
N GLN A 95 -3.10 16.82 13.08
CA GLN A 95 -1.68 17.17 13.13
C GLN A 95 -1.09 17.35 11.72
N LEU A 96 -1.51 16.55 10.73
CA LEU A 96 -1.06 16.66 9.34
C LEU A 96 -1.42 17.99 8.65
N LEU A 97 -2.34 18.78 9.22
CA LEU A 97 -2.72 20.10 8.69
C LEU A 97 -1.97 21.24 9.37
N HIS A 98 -1.44 21.00 10.57
CA HIS A 98 -0.74 22.00 11.37
C HIS A 98 0.79 21.81 11.38
N ALA A 99 1.29 20.76 10.73
CA ALA A 99 2.71 20.39 10.61
C ALA A 99 3.46 21.15 9.50
#